data_AF-A0A0S8BBL3-F1
#
_entry.id   AF-A0A0S8BBL3-F1
#
_cell.length_a   1.000
_cell.length_b   1.000
_cell.length_c   1.000
_cell.angle_alpha   90.00
_cell.angle_beta   90.00
_cell.angle_gamma   90.00
#
_symmetry.space_group_name_H-M   'P 1'
#
loop_
_entity.id
_entity.type
_entity.pdbx_description
1 polymer ?
#
loop_
_entity_poly.entity_id
_entity_poly.type
_entity_poly.pdbx_seq_one_letter_code
_entity_poly.pdbx_strand_id
1 'polypeptide(L)'
;MTPRRSHPTAGFALPLTIFVLTLVTIMLAAVMVQVQADRRIAQSSGDVVEALVIAQAGLERYMGHYDSSSTRPPDGDSLRINLTGGYADVVAHVVRRPADTTAGMLYIVRSRGRVIKPTQGADPQAVRLVAQFAVWQSATMDVLGALTAVNDFACSSCGGTYLLIGHDQCGVMPSVPGLRTPNGPTSNATPPYIDPATLEGPSASAFASQAFIGIDWSAVIGGSFVPDYTSLVNTSSWASYLLPGNTTLTNVSGTGLLVIDGDASFEGSYFDWRGAVIVGGFVEFEADTTRVRGALVTGIEQQIMSPPSTGRWGKSGTHLEVTYNSCYVQNAFASLAGLTPVPGGWMDNWASY
;
A
#
# COMPACT_ATOMS: atom_id res chain seq x y z
N MET A 1 -51.68 -31.49 100.15
CA MET A 1 -51.45 -32.24 98.89
C MET A 1 -51.56 -31.26 97.73
N THR A 2 -50.41 -30.96 97.15
CA THR A 2 -50.18 -30.02 96.04
C THR A 2 -50.20 -30.78 94.71
N PRO A 3 -50.85 -30.28 93.65
CA PRO A 3 -50.49 -30.63 92.29
C PRO A 3 -49.57 -29.57 91.69
N ARG A 4 -48.41 -30.05 91.24
CA ARG A 4 -47.35 -29.32 90.53
C ARG A 4 -47.79 -29.13 89.08
N ARG A 5 -47.90 -27.89 88.61
CA ARG A 5 -48.00 -27.56 87.18
C ARG A 5 -46.61 -27.52 86.57
N SER A 6 -46.37 -28.35 85.55
CA SER A 6 -45.30 -28.18 84.58
C SER A 6 -45.80 -28.65 83.21
N HIS A 7 -46.00 -27.71 82.29
CA HIS A 7 -46.03 -28.01 80.86
C HIS A 7 -44.76 -27.44 80.24
N PRO A 8 -43.85 -28.29 79.75
CA PRO A 8 -42.80 -27.85 78.84
C PRO A 8 -43.30 -28.03 77.39
N THR A 9 -43.82 -26.97 76.78
CA THR A 9 -43.92 -26.87 75.32
C THR A 9 -42.57 -26.41 74.76
N ALA A 10 -41.63 -27.35 74.62
CA ALA A 10 -40.30 -27.08 74.07
C ALA A 10 -39.80 -28.21 73.13
N GLY A 11 -40.72 -28.94 72.48
CA GLY A 11 -40.38 -30.11 71.65
C GLY A 11 -40.41 -29.91 70.12
N PHE A 12 -41.07 -28.88 69.59
CA PHE A 12 -41.31 -28.72 68.14
C PHE A 12 -40.52 -27.58 67.48
N ALA A 13 -39.87 -26.71 68.26
CA ALA A 13 -39.15 -25.55 67.74
C ALA A 13 -37.84 -25.94 67.03
N LEU A 14 -37.13 -26.96 67.55
CA LEU A 14 -35.79 -27.34 67.06
C LEU A 14 -35.80 -28.05 65.69
N PRO A 15 -36.72 -28.96 65.37
CA PRO A 15 -36.83 -29.53 64.02
C PRO A 15 -37.24 -28.49 62.97
N LEU A 16 -38.12 -27.55 63.35
CA LEU A 16 -38.60 -26.49 62.46
C LEU A 16 -37.49 -25.49 62.11
N THR A 17 -36.65 -25.11 63.07
CA THR A 17 -35.50 -24.23 62.79
C THR A 17 -34.48 -24.90 61.89
N ILE A 18 -34.19 -26.19 62.08
CA ILE A 18 -33.29 -26.94 61.19
C ILE A 18 -33.86 -27.02 59.77
N PHE A 19 -35.16 -27.27 59.62
CA PHE A 19 -35.82 -27.30 58.31
C PHE A 19 -35.77 -25.93 57.61
N VAL A 20 -36.08 -24.85 58.34
CA VAL A 20 -36.00 -23.49 57.77
C VAL A 20 -34.56 -23.14 57.39
N LEU A 21 -33.58 -23.49 58.23
CA LEU A 21 -32.17 -23.17 57.99
C LEU A 21 -31.63 -23.94 56.79
N THR A 22 -32.01 -25.21 56.62
CA THR A 22 -31.64 -26.01 55.43
C THR A 22 -32.31 -25.49 54.15
N LEU A 23 -33.57 -25.05 54.22
CA LEU A 23 -34.25 -24.47 53.07
C LEU A 23 -33.63 -23.12 52.66
N VAL A 24 -33.27 -22.29 53.64
CA VAL A 24 -32.56 -21.02 53.42
C VAL A 24 -31.17 -21.27 52.84
N THR A 25 -30.40 -22.26 53.32
CA THR A 25 -29.07 -22.55 52.76
C THR A 25 -29.15 -23.07 51.33
N ILE A 26 -30.14 -23.91 51.00
CA ILE A 26 -30.38 -24.38 49.63
C ILE A 26 -30.74 -23.21 48.70
N MET A 27 -31.63 -22.31 49.14
CA MET A 27 -31.97 -21.11 48.37
C MET A 27 -30.76 -20.19 48.17
N LEU A 28 -29.96 -19.96 49.23
CA LEU A 28 -28.77 -19.12 49.16
C LEU A 28 -27.73 -19.71 48.20
N ALA A 29 -27.53 -21.04 48.24
CA ALA A 29 -26.63 -21.75 47.34
C ALA A 29 -27.10 -21.63 45.88
N ALA A 30 -28.40 -21.79 45.61
CA ALA A 30 -28.97 -21.62 44.27
C ALA A 30 -28.76 -20.20 43.72
N VAL A 31 -29.01 -19.17 44.54
CA VAL A 31 -28.78 -17.77 44.18
C VAL A 31 -27.28 -17.50 43.91
N MET A 32 -26.37 -18.04 44.72
CA MET A 32 -24.93 -17.88 44.50
C MET A 32 -24.48 -18.52 43.19
N VAL A 33 -24.98 -19.71 42.84
CA VAL A 33 -24.68 -20.35 41.56
C VAL A 33 -25.18 -19.51 40.39
N GLN A 34 -26.39 -18.96 40.48
CA GLN A 34 -26.94 -18.08 39.45
C GLN A 34 -26.11 -16.80 39.28
N VAL A 35 -25.73 -16.13 40.38
CA VAL A 35 -24.88 -14.93 40.32
C VAL A 35 -23.50 -15.23 39.75
N GLN A 36 -22.92 -16.38 40.06
CA GLN A 36 -21.65 -16.81 39.46
C GLN A 36 -21.79 -17.09 37.96
N ALA A 37 -22.90 -17.71 37.54
CA ALA A 37 -23.19 -17.93 36.12
C ALA A 37 -23.37 -16.59 35.37
N ASP A 38 -24.16 -15.66 35.91
CA ASP A 38 -24.40 -14.34 35.32
C ASP A 38 -23.10 -13.53 35.22
N ARG A 39 -22.28 -13.55 36.28
CA ARG A 39 -20.96 -12.90 36.26
C ARG A 39 -20.05 -13.50 35.19
N ARG A 40 -20.05 -14.83 35.03
CA ARG A 40 -19.25 -15.52 34.01
C ARG A 40 -19.74 -15.20 32.60
N ILE A 41 -21.06 -15.11 32.40
CA ILE A 41 -21.66 -14.72 31.11
C ILE A 41 -21.31 -13.27 30.77
N ALA A 42 -21.43 -12.35 31.73
CA ALA A 42 -21.08 -10.94 31.54
C ALA A 42 -19.60 -10.76 31.20
N GLN A 43 -18.71 -11.46 31.91
CA GLN A 43 -17.27 -11.47 31.61
C GLN A 43 -16.99 -12.06 30.23
N SER A 44 -17.57 -13.22 29.90
CA SER A 44 -17.41 -13.84 28.58
C SER A 44 -17.93 -12.94 27.46
N SER A 45 -18.97 -12.15 27.68
CA SER A 45 -19.54 -11.27 26.67
C SER A 45 -18.58 -10.11 26.34
N GLY A 46 -17.93 -9.53 27.36
CA GLY A 46 -16.88 -8.51 27.15
C GLY A 46 -15.68 -9.06 26.38
N ASP A 47 -15.24 -10.26 26.73
CA ASP A 47 -14.04 -10.88 26.15
C ASP A 47 -14.24 -11.24 24.68
N VAL A 48 -15.48 -11.58 24.30
CA VAL A 48 -15.89 -11.83 22.92
C VAL A 48 -15.86 -10.56 22.07
N VAL A 49 -16.22 -9.40 22.63
CA VAL A 49 -16.10 -8.10 21.95
C VAL A 49 -14.65 -7.69 21.81
N GLU A 50 -13.85 -7.86 22.86
CA GLU A 50 -12.41 -7.58 22.83
C GLU A 50 -11.69 -8.46 21.79
N ALA A 51 -12.01 -9.76 21.74
CA ALA A 51 -11.48 -10.67 20.73
C ALA A 51 -11.84 -10.23 19.30
N LEU A 52 -13.05 -9.69 19.08
CA LEU A 52 -13.46 -9.16 17.77
C LEU A 52 -12.62 -7.94 17.38
N VAL A 53 -12.43 -7.00 18.29
CA VAL A 53 -11.61 -5.80 18.06
C VAL A 53 -10.16 -6.19 17.75
N ILE A 54 -9.59 -7.14 18.48
CA ILE A 54 -8.25 -7.68 18.22
C ILE A 54 -8.19 -8.32 16.83
N ALA A 55 -9.22 -9.10 16.45
CA ALA A 55 -9.27 -9.74 15.14
C ALA A 55 -9.35 -8.71 14.01
N GLN A 56 -10.19 -7.68 14.13
CA GLN A 56 -10.32 -6.58 13.16
C GLN A 56 -9.02 -5.78 13.03
N ALA A 57 -8.42 -5.35 14.15
CA ALA A 57 -7.17 -4.61 14.15
C ALA A 57 -6.00 -5.43 13.57
N GLY A 58 -5.99 -6.75 13.79
CA GLY A 58 -5.04 -7.67 13.16
C GLY A 58 -5.22 -7.71 11.64
N LEU A 59 -6.47 -7.82 11.16
CA LEU A 59 -6.79 -7.84 9.74
C LEU A 59 -6.36 -6.53 9.05
N GLU A 60 -6.66 -5.39 9.65
CA GLU A 60 -6.28 -4.07 9.13
C GLU A 60 -4.76 -3.90 9.09
N ARG A 61 -4.04 -4.24 10.17
CA ARG A 61 -2.57 -4.19 10.17
C ARG A 61 -1.92 -5.13 9.18
N TYR A 62 -2.52 -6.30 8.93
CA TYR A 62 -2.02 -7.23 7.92
C TYR A 62 -2.21 -6.66 6.51
N MET A 63 -3.38 -6.11 6.20
CA MET A 63 -3.61 -5.44 4.91
C MET A 63 -2.64 -4.26 4.73
N GLY A 64 -2.45 -3.45 5.77
CA GLY A 64 -1.49 -2.35 5.79
C GLY A 64 -0.01 -2.78 5.71
N HIS A 65 0.34 -4.00 6.17
CA HIS A 65 1.69 -4.54 6.02
C HIS A 65 2.04 -4.81 4.56
N TYR A 66 1.04 -5.18 3.78
CA TYR A 66 1.16 -5.45 2.34
C TYR A 66 0.85 -4.23 1.49
N ASP A 67 0.36 -3.14 2.09
CA ASP A 67 0.30 -1.84 1.46
C ASP A 67 1.74 -1.39 1.18
N SER A 68 2.03 -0.99 -0.07
CA SER A 68 3.36 -0.65 -0.58
C SER A 68 4.39 -1.80 -0.73
N SER A 69 3.95 -3.07 -0.65
CA SER A 69 4.85 -4.21 -0.86
C SER A 69 4.99 -4.56 -2.35
N SER A 70 6.23 -4.71 -2.84
CA SER A 70 6.51 -5.28 -4.17
C SER A 70 6.18 -6.76 -4.25
N THR A 71 6.11 -7.42 -3.09
CA THR A 71 5.98 -8.86 -2.98
C THR A 71 4.57 -9.20 -2.53
N ARG A 72 3.84 -9.81 -3.46
CA ARG A 72 2.52 -10.37 -3.20
C ARG A 72 2.59 -11.44 -2.09
N PRO A 73 1.61 -11.51 -1.18
CA PRO A 73 1.54 -12.59 -0.19
C PRO A 73 1.56 -13.98 -0.85
N PRO A 74 2.42 -14.91 -0.41
CA PRO A 74 2.33 -16.30 -0.82
C PRO A 74 1.02 -16.92 -0.33
N ASP A 75 0.60 -18.02 -0.96
CA ASP A 75 -0.59 -18.75 -0.52
C ASP A 75 -0.32 -19.44 0.82
N GLY A 76 -1.16 -19.16 1.82
CA GLY A 76 -0.95 -19.60 3.20
C GLY A 76 0.02 -18.74 4.00
N ASP A 77 0.32 -17.52 3.53
CA ASP A 77 1.09 -16.56 4.31
C ASP A 77 0.44 -16.31 5.67
N SER A 78 1.23 -16.33 6.73
CA SER A 78 0.74 -16.28 8.12
C SER A 78 1.58 -15.32 8.94
N LEU A 79 0.94 -14.34 9.58
CA LEU A 79 1.58 -13.35 10.44
C LEU A 79 0.85 -13.27 11.79
N ARG A 80 1.61 -13.32 12.89
CA ARG A 80 1.09 -13.00 14.22
C ARG A 80 1.31 -11.53 14.53
N ILE A 81 0.24 -10.84 14.89
CA ILE A 81 0.23 -9.42 15.22
C ILE A 81 -0.12 -9.27 16.70
N ASN A 82 0.82 -8.74 17.48
CA ASN A 82 0.60 -8.44 18.89
C ASN A 82 -0.18 -7.14 19.04
N LEU A 83 -1.24 -7.17 19.83
CA LEU A 83 -2.16 -6.06 20.08
C LEU A 83 -2.35 -5.89 21.58
N THR A 84 -2.83 -4.73 22.01
CA THR A 84 -3.17 -4.55 23.42
C THR A 84 -4.29 -5.52 23.79
N GLY A 85 -4.12 -6.25 24.89
CA GLY A 85 -5.10 -7.25 25.36
C GLY A 85 -4.99 -8.64 24.72
N GLY A 86 -4.09 -8.86 23.75
CA GLY A 86 -3.91 -10.19 23.14
C GLY A 86 -3.11 -10.20 21.83
N TYR A 87 -3.49 -11.09 20.92
CA TYR A 87 -2.85 -11.17 19.60
C TYR A 87 -3.85 -11.66 18.55
N ALA A 88 -3.55 -11.33 17.29
CA ALA A 88 -4.24 -11.84 16.12
C ALA A 88 -3.30 -12.71 15.30
N ASP A 89 -3.73 -13.93 14.96
CA ASP A 89 -3.08 -14.75 13.95
C ASP A 89 -3.78 -14.50 12.62
N VAL A 90 -3.10 -13.89 11.65
CA VAL A 90 -3.64 -13.55 10.33
C VAL A 90 -3.06 -14.48 9.28
N VAL A 91 -3.92 -15.05 8.42
CA VAL A 91 -3.53 -15.98 7.35
C VAL A 91 -4.23 -15.59 6.05
N ALA A 92 -3.47 -15.42 4.97
CA ALA A 92 -3.99 -15.14 3.63
C ALA A 92 -3.96 -16.40 2.75
N HIS A 93 -5.07 -16.70 2.08
CA HIS A 93 -5.14 -17.78 1.09
C HIS A 93 -5.63 -17.30 -0.25
N VAL A 94 -5.11 -17.91 -1.32
CA VAL A 94 -5.53 -17.58 -2.68
C VAL A 94 -6.82 -18.33 -3.01
N VAL A 95 -7.89 -17.59 -3.28
CA VAL A 95 -9.21 -18.13 -3.64
C VAL A 95 -9.34 -18.25 -5.15
N ARG A 96 -8.73 -17.32 -5.90
CA ARG A 96 -8.75 -17.34 -7.36
C ARG A 96 -7.41 -16.87 -7.91
N ARG A 97 -6.78 -17.74 -8.71
CA ARG A 97 -5.67 -17.36 -9.61
C ARG A 97 -6.27 -17.11 -11.00
N PRO A 98 -6.20 -15.87 -11.52
CA PRO A 98 -6.59 -15.63 -12.90
C PRO A 98 -5.64 -16.34 -13.86
N ALA A 99 -6.16 -16.69 -15.03
CA ALA A 99 -5.38 -17.33 -16.09
C ALA A 99 -4.39 -16.36 -16.75
N ASP A 100 -4.76 -15.08 -16.80
CA ASP A 100 -3.95 -13.99 -17.33
C ASP A 100 -3.33 -13.19 -16.16
N THR A 101 -2.06 -12.83 -16.31
CA THR A 101 -1.25 -12.12 -15.29
C THR A 101 -1.72 -10.69 -15.01
N THR A 102 -2.69 -10.19 -15.78
CA THR A 102 -3.24 -8.83 -15.71
C THR A 102 -4.42 -8.68 -14.76
N ALA A 103 -5.08 -9.77 -14.35
CA ALA A 103 -6.13 -9.72 -13.34
C ALA A 103 -5.55 -9.93 -11.94
N GLY A 104 -6.02 -9.15 -10.96
CA GLY A 104 -5.59 -9.28 -9.58
C GLY A 104 -5.99 -10.63 -8.98
N MET A 105 -5.05 -11.28 -8.27
CA MET A 105 -5.35 -12.50 -7.52
C MET A 105 -6.33 -12.18 -6.39
N LEU A 106 -7.35 -13.03 -6.23
CA LEU A 106 -8.32 -12.89 -5.15
C LEU A 106 -7.83 -13.70 -3.94
N TYR A 107 -7.72 -13.01 -2.81
CA TYR A 107 -7.36 -13.54 -1.52
C TYR A 107 -8.56 -13.57 -0.59
N ILE A 108 -8.55 -14.53 0.33
CA ILE A 108 -9.28 -14.45 1.58
C ILE A 108 -8.26 -14.28 2.70
N VAL A 109 -8.31 -13.12 3.36
CA VAL A 109 -7.47 -12.80 4.53
C VAL A 109 -8.29 -13.09 5.76
N ARG A 110 -7.83 -14.03 6.59
CA ARG A 110 -8.51 -14.48 7.80
C ARG A 110 -7.72 -14.03 9.01
N SER A 111 -8.36 -13.36 9.96
CA SER A 111 -7.72 -12.92 11.21
C SER A 111 -8.42 -13.57 12.40
N ARG A 112 -7.65 -14.28 13.22
CA ARG A 112 -8.10 -14.95 14.44
C ARG A 112 -7.58 -14.18 15.66
N GLY A 113 -8.45 -13.36 16.26
CA GLY A 113 -8.16 -12.63 17.48
C GLY A 113 -8.32 -13.50 18.72
N ARG A 114 -7.35 -13.42 19.63
CA ARG A 114 -7.34 -14.11 20.92
C ARG A 114 -7.03 -13.11 22.02
N VAL A 115 -7.88 -13.08 23.04
CA VAL A 115 -7.66 -12.27 24.24
C VAL A 115 -6.73 -13.01 25.17
N ILE A 116 -5.70 -12.34 25.70
CA ILE A 116 -4.85 -12.88 26.76
C ILE A 116 -5.18 -12.16 28.06
N LYS A 117 -5.66 -12.91 29.06
CA LYS A 117 -5.80 -12.43 30.44
C LYS A 117 -4.87 -13.20 31.36
N PRO A 118 -3.76 -12.57 31.84
CA PRO A 118 -2.78 -13.23 32.71
C PRO A 118 -3.41 -13.82 33.97
N THR A 119 -4.46 -13.19 34.49
CA THR A 119 -5.17 -13.61 35.71
C THR A 119 -6.04 -14.86 35.55
N GLN A 120 -6.36 -15.27 34.32
CA GLN A 120 -7.19 -16.44 34.03
C GLN A 120 -6.38 -17.72 33.72
N GLY A 121 -5.04 -17.65 33.68
CA GLY A 121 -4.20 -18.82 33.45
C GLY A 121 -4.51 -19.54 32.12
N ALA A 122 -4.66 -20.87 32.18
CA ALA A 122 -4.91 -21.73 31.01
C ALA A 122 -6.41 -21.92 30.67
N ASP A 123 -7.31 -21.14 31.29
CA ASP A 123 -8.75 -21.22 31.00
C ASP A 123 -9.05 -20.88 29.53
N PRO A 124 -10.16 -21.39 28.96
CA PRO A 124 -10.56 -21.10 27.58
C PRO A 124 -10.76 -19.60 27.37
N GLN A 125 -9.83 -18.97 26.66
CA GLN A 125 -9.90 -17.55 26.33
C GLN A 125 -10.82 -17.31 25.13
N ALA A 126 -11.47 -16.14 25.10
CA ALA A 126 -12.34 -15.75 23.99
C ALA A 126 -11.54 -15.67 22.68
N VAL A 127 -12.13 -16.24 21.62
CA VAL A 127 -11.58 -16.25 20.28
C VAL A 127 -12.65 -15.75 19.32
N ARG A 128 -12.27 -14.84 18.42
CA ARG A 128 -13.10 -14.41 17.30
C ARG A 128 -12.32 -14.52 16.01
N LEU A 129 -13.04 -14.79 14.93
CA LEU A 129 -12.47 -14.92 13.60
C LEU A 129 -13.25 -14.03 12.65
N VAL A 130 -12.53 -13.19 11.94
CA VAL A 130 -13.05 -12.35 10.86
C VAL A 130 -12.32 -12.68 9.57
N ALA A 131 -12.99 -12.49 8.45
CA ALA A 131 -12.40 -12.67 7.14
C ALA A 131 -12.76 -11.50 6.22
N GLN A 132 -11.84 -11.16 5.32
CA GLN A 132 -12.03 -10.16 4.28
C GLN A 132 -11.54 -10.74 2.96
N PHE A 133 -12.39 -10.68 1.94
CA PHE A 133 -11.91 -10.86 0.57
C PHE A 133 -11.12 -9.62 0.16
N ALA A 134 -9.94 -9.84 -0.40
CA ALA A 134 -9.07 -8.77 -0.90
C ALA A 134 -8.50 -9.15 -2.26
N VAL A 135 -8.30 -8.18 -3.13
CA VAL A 135 -7.63 -8.38 -4.42
C VAL A 135 -6.24 -7.79 -4.32
N TRP A 136 -5.23 -8.56 -4.75
CA TRP A 136 -3.91 -8.00 -4.96
C TRP A 136 -3.94 -7.12 -6.21
N GLN A 137 -3.71 -5.83 -6.04
CA GLN A 137 -3.50 -4.89 -7.12
C GLN A 137 -2.01 -4.60 -7.22
N SER A 138 -1.48 -4.63 -8.44
CA SER A 138 -0.13 -4.16 -8.73
C SER A 138 -0.25 -3.03 -9.73
N ALA A 139 0.36 -1.89 -9.44
CA ALA A 139 0.58 -0.88 -10.45
C ALA A 139 1.71 -1.32 -11.37
N THR A 140 1.50 -1.19 -12.68
CA THR A 140 2.55 -1.35 -13.68
C THR A 140 2.48 -0.16 -14.61
N MET A 141 3.63 0.32 -15.05
CA MET A 141 3.73 1.31 -16.12
C MET A 141 4.19 0.61 -17.39
N ASP A 142 3.50 0.90 -18.50
CA ASP A 142 4.01 0.55 -19.81
C ASP A 142 5.09 1.56 -20.19
N VAL A 143 6.34 1.11 -20.26
CA VAL A 143 7.48 1.98 -20.54
C VAL A 143 7.66 2.07 -22.05
N LEU A 144 7.24 3.19 -22.63
CA LEU A 144 7.30 3.40 -24.08
C LEU A 144 8.71 3.71 -24.60
N GLY A 145 9.60 4.14 -23.71
CA GLY A 145 11.01 4.45 -24.01
C GLY A 145 11.74 4.87 -22.73
N ALA A 146 13.07 4.84 -22.75
CA ALA A 146 13.87 5.29 -21.59
C ALA A 146 13.56 6.76 -21.25
N LEU A 147 13.51 7.61 -22.28
CA LEU A 147 12.91 8.93 -22.25
C LEU A 147 11.69 8.97 -23.18
N THR A 148 10.51 9.25 -22.63
CA THR A 148 9.29 9.52 -23.39
C THR A 148 8.93 11.00 -23.27
N ALA A 149 9.02 11.73 -24.38
CA ALA A 149 8.81 13.16 -24.42
C ALA A 149 7.59 13.50 -25.28
N VAL A 150 6.48 13.85 -24.63
CA VAL A 150 5.23 14.21 -25.32
C VAL A 150 5.34 15.57 -26.00
N ASN A 151 6.07 16.48 -25.38
CA ASN A 151 6.32 17.85 -25.82
C ASN A 151 7.54 17.99 -26.75
N ASP A 152 8.13 16.88 -27.18
CA ASP A 152 9.35 16.83 -28.00
C ASP A 152 10.60 17.41 -27.29
N PHE A 153 11.77 17.25 -27.91
CA PHE A 153 13.04 17.80 -27.40
C PHE A 153 13.83 18.53 -28.50
N ALA A 154 14.10 19.81 -28.26
CA ALA A 154 14.84 20.66 -29.17
C ALA A 154 16.24 20.97 -28.64
N CYS A 155 17.22 20.88 -29.53
CA CYS A 155 18.59 21.29 -29.27
C CYS A 155 18.95 22.49 -30.15
N SER A 156 19.04 23.69 -29.56
CA SER A 156 19.51 24.90 -30.26
C SER A 156 20.99 25.23 -30.00
N SER A 157 21.55 24.81 -28.85
CA SER A 157 22.94 25.10 -28.46
C SER A 157 23.51 24.07 -27.47
N CYS A 158 23.36 22.78 -27.78
CA CYS A 158 23.80 21.70 -26.88
C CYS A 158 25.28 21.40 -27.10
N GLY A 159 26.06 21.45 -26.03
CA GLY A 159 27.49 21.10 -26.01
C GLY A 159 27.81 20.10 -24.89
N GLY A 160 26.80 19.43 -24.35
CA GLY A 160 26.94 18.39 -23.34
C GLY A 160 27.05 16.99 -23.94
N THR A 161 27.18 16.00 -23.06
CA THR A 161 27.13 14.58 -23.42
C THR A 161 25.77 14.02 -23.01
N TYR A 162 24.98 13.55 -23.97
CA TYR A 162 23.63 13.05 -23.74
C TYR A 162 23.56 11.58 -24.15
N LEU A 163 23.14 10.73 -23.23
CA LEU A 163 23.10 9.27 -23.37
C LEU A 163 21.69 8.76 -23.01
N LEU A 164 21.00 8.16 -23.98
CA LEU A 164 19.67 7.58 -23.81
C LEU A 164 19.72 6.09 -24.13
N ILE A 165 19.71 5.25 -23.11
CA ILE A 165 19.81 3.80 -23.26
C ILE A 165 18.46 3.15 -22.96
N GLY A 166 17.81 2.55 -23.95
CA GLY A 166 16.58 1.79 -23.81
C GLY A 166 16.77 0.28 -23.61
N HIS A 167 18.01 -0.20 -23.60
CA HIS A 167 18.30 -1.58 -23.18
C HIS A 167 17.99 -1.77 -21.70
N ASP A 168 17.22 -2.82 -21.38
CA ASP A 168 16.90 -3.12 -19.98
C ASP A 168 18.16 -3.54 -19.22
N GLN A 169 18.64 -2.68 -18.33
CA GLN A 169 19.76 -3.01 -17.46
C GLN A 169 19.45 -4.12 -16.45
N CYS A 170 18.17 -4.42 -16.20
CA CYS A 170 17.82 -5.56 -15.36
C CYS A 170 17.81 -6.89 -16.14
N GLY A 171 17.68 -6.85 -17.47
CA GLY A 171 17.62 -8.04 -18.32
C GLY A 171 16.35 -8.89 -18.15
N VAL A 172 15.28 -8.33 -17.59
CA VAL A 172 14.01 -9.04 -17.32
C VAL A 172 12.96 -8.70 -18.38
N MET A 173 12.87 -7.42 -18.76
CA MET A 173 11.95 -6.91 -19.76
C MET A 173 12.64 -6.72 -21.11
N PRO A 174 11.90 -6.72 -22.23
CA PRO A 174 12.48 -6.39 -23.53
C PRO A 174 13.05 -4.97 -23.56
N SER A 175 13.99 -4.74 -24.47
CA SER A 175 14.52 -3.38 -24.71
C SER A 175 13.43 -2.48 -25.30
N VAL A 176 13.41 -1.24 -24.85
CA VAL A 176 12.54 -0.16 -25.34
C VAL A 176 13.38 0.83 -26.16
N PRO A 177 12.79 1.74 -26.94
CA PRO A 177 13.53 2.84 -27.55
C PRO A 177 14.23 3.71 -26.50
N GLY A 178 15.45 4.21 -26.77
CA GLY A 178 16.11 5.18 -25.89
C GLY A 178 15.36 6.50 -25.81
N LEU A 179 14.76 6.92 -26.93
CA LEU A 179 13.89 8.10 -27.01
C LEU A 179 12.57 7.74 -27.70
N ARG A 180 11.47 8.23 -27.14
CA ARG A 180 10.12 8.15 -27.70
C ARG A 180 9.52 9.56 -27.75
N THR A 181 9.24 10.08 -28.93
CA THR A 181 8.71 11.44 -29.17
C THR A 181 7.76 11.44 -30.38
N PRO A 182 6.77 12.36 -30.48
CA PRO A 182 5.90 12.45 -31.65
C PRO A 182 6.61 12.70 -32.98
N ASN A 183 7.67 13.53 -33.02
CA ASN A 183 8.25 14.03 -34.28
C ASN A 183 9.76 13.72 -34.45
N GLY A 184 10.28 12.72 -33.74
CA GLY A 184 11.72 12.42 -33.71
C GLY A 184 12.53 13.51 -32.99
N PRO A 185 13.86 13.37 -32.83
CA PRO A 185 14.67 14.41 -32.22
C PRO A 185 14.85 15.58 -33.22
N THR A 186 14.45 16.80 -32.86
CA THR A 186 14.39 17.92 -33.81
C THR A 186 15.72 18.66 -34.05
N SER A 187 16.89 18.00 -34.03
CA SER A 187 18.17 18.73 -34.14
C SER A 187 19.24 18.13 -35.05
N ASN A 188 19.89 19.03 -35.79
CA ASN A 188 21.04 18.81 -36.68
C ASN A 188 22.42 18.94 -35.99
N ALA A 189 22.47 19.08 -34.66
CA ALA A 189 23.71 19.11 -33.89
C ALA A 189 23.94 17.75 -33.22
N THR A 190 25.21 17.33 -33.06
CA THR A 190 25.64 16.00 -32.57
C THR A 190 24.62 15.37 -31.64
N PRO A 191 23.80 14.42 -32.13
CA PRO A 191 22.65 13.97 -31.39
C PRO A 191 23.09 13.26 -30.11
N PRO A 192 22.21 13.20 -29.09
CA PRO A 192 22.37 12.22 -28.03
C PRO A 192 22.74 10.85 -28.61
N TYR A 193 23.60 10.10 -27.92
CA TYR A 193 23.72 8.67 -28.20
C TYR A 193 22.42 8.02 -27.74
N ILE A 194 21.65 7.47 -28.68
CA ILE A 194 20.36 6.83 -28.42
C ILE A 194 20.45 5.37 -28.84
N ASP A 195 20.18 4.45 -27.91
CA ASP A 195 20.27 3.02 -28.18
C ASP A 195 19.33 2.20 -27.28
N PRO A 196 18.36 1.44 -27.81
CA PRO A 196 17.92 1.38 -29.20
C PRO A 196 17.48 2.72 -29.78
N ALA A 197 17.56 2.87 -31.10
CA ALA A 197 17.27 4.12 -31.82
C ALA A 197 15.89 4.71 -31.48
N THR A 198 15.74 6.03 -31.68
CA THR A 198 14.48 6.74 -31.47
C THR A 198 13.35 6.10 -32.25
N LEU A 199 12.20 5.96 -31.59
CA LEU A 199 10.97 5.54 -32.24
C LEU A 199 9.98 6.70 -32.23
N GLU A 200 9.56 7.14 -33.42
CA GLU A 200 8.58 8.20 -33.58
C GLU A 200 7.16 7.72 -33.28
N GLY A 201 6.43 8.54 -32.56
CA GLY A 201 5.05 8.31 -32.17
C GLY A 201 4.06 8.58 -33.30
N PRO A 202 2.76 8.31 -33.09
CA PRO A 202 1.71 8.95 -33.89
C PRO A 202 1.74 10.48 -33.72
N SER A 203 0.87 11.20 -34.42
CA SER A 203 0.71 12.66 -34.27
C SER A 203 0.66 13.09 -32.80
N ALA A 204 1.21 14.27 -32.46
CA ALA A 204 1.37 14.73 -31.08
C ALA A 204 0.10 14.62 -30.20
N SER A 205 -1.10 14.86 -30.74
CA SER A 205 -2.37 14.68 -30.03
C SER A 205 -2.69 13.22 -29.70
N ALA A 206 -2.42 12.30 -30.61
CA ALA A 206 -2.57 10.86 -30.39
C ALA A 206 -1.48 10.31 -29.46
N PHE A 207 -0.25 10.85 -29.55
CA PHE A 207 0.85 10.51 -28.66
C PHE A 207 0.57 10.93 -27.22
N ALA A 208 0.00 12.13 -27.03
CA ALA A 208 -0.38 12.62 -25.71
C ALA A 208 -1.48 11.78 -25.07
N SER A 209 -2.34 11.10 -25.84
CA SER A 209 -3.52 10.42 -25.32
C SER A 209 -3.21 9.39 -24.21
N GLN A 210 -4.10 9.29 -23.21
CA GLN A 210 -4.04 8.28 -22.16
C GLN A 210 -3.94 6.86 -22.74
N ALA A 211 -4.66 6.58 -23.84
CA ALA A 211 -4.64 5.28 -24.50
C ALA A 211 -3.27 4.90 -25.05
N PHE A 212 -2.41 5.88 -25.34
CA PHE A 212 -1.06 5.66 -25.84
C PHE A 212 -0.03 5.62 -24.71
N ILE A 213 -0.05 6.62 -23.81
CA ILE A 213 0.93 6.73 -22.70
C ILE A 213 0.65 5.74 -21.57
N GLY A 214 -0.60 5.30 -21.42
CA GLY A 214 -1.02 4.41 -20.32
C GLY A 214 -1.12 5.10 -18.96
N ILE A 215 -0.90 6.42 -18.89
CA ILE A 215 -1.01 7.23 -17.66
C ILE A 215 -2.22 8.15 -17.80
N ASP A 216 -3.13 8.08 -16.82
CA ASP A 216 -4.25 9.01 -16.66
C ASP A 216 -3.80 10.26 -15.92
N TRP A 217 -3.30 11.25 -16.65
CA TRP A 217 -2.78 12.45 -16.02
C TRP A 217 -3.88 13.22 -15.26
N SER A 218 -5.10 13.22 -15.78
CA SER A 218 -6.24 13.88 -15.16
C SER A 218 -6.59 13.29 -13.78
N ALA A 219 -6.48 11.97 -13.63
CA ALA A 219 -6.68 11.30 -12.34
C ALA A 219 -5.53 11.58 -11.36
N VAL A 220 -4.29 11.65 -11.87
CA VAL A 220 -3.09 11.94 -11.05
C VAL A 220 -3.20 13.32 -10.42
N ILE A 221 -3.46 14.36 -11.21
CA ILE A 221 -3.55 15.74 -10.69
C ILE A 221 -4.91 16.03 -10.05
N GLY A 222 -5.96 15.29 -10.42
CA GLY A 222 -7.32 15.41 -9.88
C GLY A 222 -7.50 14.86 -8.46
N GLY A 223 -6.40 14.46 -7.80
CA GLY A 223 -6.40 13.96 -6.43
C GLY A 223 -6.81 12.49 -6.26
N SER A 224 -6.91 11.73 -7.36
CA SER A 224 -7.13 10.28 -7.27
C SER A 224 -5.84 9.51 -7.00
N PHE A 225 -4.68 10.12 -7.26
CA PHE A 225 -3.38 9.62 -6.85
C PHE A 225 -3.04 10.13 -5.45
N VAL A 226 -2.79 9.21 -4.52
CA VAL A 226 -2.36 9.52 -3.15
C VAL A 226 -0.88 9.13 -3.02
N PRO A 227 0.05 10.09 -3.06
CA PRO A 227 1.48 9.81 -2.90
C PRO A 227 1.82 9.50 -1.44
N ASP A 228 2.94 8.80 -1.22
CA ASP A 228 3.51 8.62 0.12
C ASP A 228 3.99 9.97 0.70
N TYR A 229 4.55 10.81 -0.17
CA TYR A 229 5.08 12.12 0.21
C TYR A 229 4.75 13.21 -0.81
N THR A 230 4.45 14.41 -0.32
CA THR A 230 4.27 15.61 -1.14
C THR A 230 5.52 16.51 -1.16
N SER A 231 6.65 15.98 -0.66
CA SER A 231 7.95 16.64 -0.63
C SER A 231 9.06 15.60 -0.61
N LEU A 232 10.28 15.98 -1.01
CA LEU A 232 11.41 15.07 -1.04
C LEU A 232 11.97 14.83 0.37
N VAL A 233 11.39 13.84 1.06
CA VAL A 233 11.87 13.29 2.32
C VAL A 233 12.13 11.80 2.16
N ASN A 234 13.13 11.27 2.88
CA ASN A 234 13.45 9.83 2.85
C ASN A 234 13.65 9.28 1.42
N THR A 235 14.39 10.01 0.58
CA THR A 235 14.55 9.69 -0.85
C THR A 235 15.26 8.37 -1.12
N SER A 236 15.78 7.68 -0.11
CA SER A 236 16.32 6.32 -0.19
C SER A 236 15.26 5.21 -0.07
N SER A 237 13.99 5.57 0.09
CA SER A 237 12.86 4.63 0.08
C SER A 237 12.29 4.51 -1.33
N TRP A 238 11.74 3.34 -1.69
CA TRP A 238 11.02 3.13 -2.95
C TRP A 238 9.60 3.73 -2.88
N ALA A 239 9.49 4.93 -2.34
CA ALA A 239 8.23 5.64 -2.12
C ALA A 239 7.79 6.42 -3.37
N SER A 240 6.54 6.86 -3.33
CA SER A 240 5.93 7.73 -4.33
C SER A 240 5.90 9.19 -3.85
N TYR A 241 6.32 10.10 -4.73
CA TYR A 241 6.44 11.52 -4.48
C TYR A 241 5.56 12.29 -5.46
N LEU A 242 4.76 13.23 -4.97
CA LEU A 242 4.05 14.21 -5.81
C LEU A 242 4.48 15.62 -5.42
N LEU A 243 5.25 16.27 -6.28
CA LEU A 243 5.68 17.65 -6.08
C LEU A 243 4.70 18.56 -6.84
N PRO A 244 3.92 19.39 -6.12
CA PRO A 244 2.91 20.23 -6.77
C PRO A 244 3.56 21.44 -7.46
N GLY A 245 3.07 21.76 -8.66
CA GLY A 245 3.56 22.87 -9.48
C GLY A 245 5.00 22.76 -9.96
N ASN A 246 5.52 23.89 -10.45
CA ASN A 246 6.88 23.98 -10.99
C ASN A 246 7.92 23.80 -9.88
N THR A 247 8.90 22.94 -10.12
CA THR A 247 9.84 22.48 -9.09
C THR A 247 11.29 22.56 -9.57
N THR A 248 12.16 23.16 -8.75
CA THR A 248 13.62 23.10 -8.92
C THR A 248 14.22 22.10 -7.93
N LEU A 249 14.97 21.13 -8.44
CA LEU A 249 15.63 20.08 -7.66
C LEU A 249 17.14 20.26 -7.73
N THR A 250 17.75 20.68 -6.62
CA THR A 250 19.19 20.96 -6.54
C THR A 250 19.94 19.87 -5.77
N ASN A 251 20.95 19.24 -6.38
CA ASN A 251 21.79 18.21 -5.73
C ASN A 251 20.97 17.06 -5.11
N VAL A 252 20.01 16.53 -5.87
CA VAL A 252 19.08 15.51 -5.39
C VAL A 252 19.52 14.11 -5.82
N SER A 253 19.48 13.17 -4.89
CA SER A 253 19.50 11.74 -5.21
C SER A 253 18.33 11.02 -4.55
N GLY A 254 17.73 10.06 -5.25
CA GLY A 254 16.65 9.27 -4.68
C GLY A 254 16.25 8.04 -5.47
N THR A 255 15.24 7.37 -4.95
CA THR A 255 14.64 6.15 -5.47
C THR A 255 13.11 6.24 -5.43
N GLY A 256 12.43 5.47 -6.26
CA GLY A 256 10.97 5.38 -6.25
C GLY A 256 10.29 6.09 -7.41
N LEU A 257 9.03 6.47 -7.22
CA LEU A 257 8.23 7.17 -8.21
C LEU A 257 8.26 8.66 -7.90
N LEU A 258 8.80 9.48 -8.79
CA LEU A 258 8.79 10.94 -8.69
C LEU A 258 7.81 11.52 -9.69
N VAL A 259 6.74 12.15 -9.21
CA VAL A 259 5.77 12.87 -10.02
C VAL A 259 5.92 14.36 -9.74
N ILE A 260 6.10 15.14 -10.79
CA ILE A 260 6.15 16.61 -10.75
C ILE A 260 4.97 17.10 -11.59
N ASP A 261 4.08 17.84 -10.96
CA ASP A 261 2.84 18.31 -11.58
C ASP A 261 3.12 19.34 -12.69
N GLY A 262 3.99 20.32 -12.44
CA GLY A 262 4.37 21.34 -13.43
C GLY A 262 5.70 21.06 -14.13
N ASP A 263 6.44 22.14 -14.41
CA ASP A 263 7.78 22.07 -15.00
C ASP A 263 8.84 21.64 -13.97
N ALA A 264 9.89 20.97 -14.44
CA ALA A 264 11.00 20.56 -13.59
C ALA A 264 12.34 21.16 -14.05
N SER A 265 13.12 21.70 -13.11
CA SER A 265 14.52 22.09 -13.33
C SER A 265 15.43 21.25 -12.45
N PHE A 266 16.34 20.48 -13.04
CA PHE A 266 17.34 19.72 -12.30
C PHE A 266 18.64 20.52 -12.27
N GLU A 267 19.08 20.96 -11.09
CA GLU A 267 20.17 21.93 -10.93
C GLU A 267 21.28 21.46 -9.99
N GLY A 268 22.40 22.19 -10.01
CA GLY A 268 23.56 21.95 -9.15
C GLY A 268 24.57 20.99 -9.77
N SER A 269 25.30 20.27 -8.93
CA SER A 269 26.35 19.34 -9.36
C SER A 269 25.79 17.99 -9.82
N TYR A 270 24.66 17.56 -9.27
CA TYR A 270 24.06 16.29 -9.68
C TYR A 270 22.54 16.21 -9.49
N PHE A 271 21.93 15.36 -10.31
CA PHE A 271 20.61 14.77 -10.10
C PHE A 271 20.73 13.27 -10.38
N ASP A 272 20.41 12.38 -9.44
CA ASP A 272 20.46 10.92 -9.64
C ASP A 272 19.19 10.26 -9.09
N TRP A 273 18.33 9.76 -9.98
CA TRP A 273 17.10 9.08 -9.60
C TRP A 273 17.07 7.63 -10.08
N ARG A 274 16.69 6.70 -9.20
CA ARG A 274 16.46 5.29 -9.54
C ARG A 274 14.98 4.94 -9.42
N GLY A 275 14.31 4.78 -10.54
CA GLY A 275 12.88 4.51 -10.60
C GLY A 275 12.22 5.24 -11.76
N ALA A 276 10.94 5.56 -11.62
CA ALA A 276 10.19 6.32 -12.61
C ALA A 276 10.15 7.80 -12.23
N VAL A 277 10.38 8.68 -13.20
CA VAL A 277 10.18 10.13 -13.08
C VAL A 277 9.14 10.55 -14.11
N ILE A 278 8.07 11.20 -13.67
CA ILE A 278 6.98 11.69 -14.50
C ILE A 278 6.85 13.19 -14.26
N VAL A 279 6.94 13.97 -15.33
CA VAL A 279 6.85 15.42 -15.29
C VAL A 279 5.70 15.88 -16.19
N GLY A 280 4.76 16.63 -15.62
CA GLY A 280 3.63 17.20 -16.33
C GLY A 280 4.06 18.16 -17.42
N GLY A 281 4.83 19.17 -17.04
CA GLY A 281 5.39 20.18 -17.94
C GLY A 281 6.66 19.70 -18.65
N PHE A 282 7.57 20.63 -18.92
CA PHE A 282 8.87 20.30 -19.52
C PHE A 282 9.96 20.11 -18.46
N VAL A 283 11.11 19.56 -18.89
CA VAL A 283 12.28 19.38 -18.04
C VAL A 283 13.45 20.18 -18.58
N GLU A 284 14.14 20.89 -17.68
CA GLU A 284 15.44 21.52 -17.91
C GLU A 284 16.53 20.73 -17.17
N PHE A 285 17.51 20.24 -17.93
CA PHE A 285 18.65 19.47 -17.41
C PHE A 285 19.84 20.40 -17.14
N GLU A 286 19.79 21.18 -16.08
CA GLU A 286 20.79 22.20 -15.75
C GLU A 286 21.93 21.73 -14.82
N ALA A 287 21.81 20.54 -14.24
CA ALA A 287 22.81 19.95 -13.37
C ALA A 287 24.04 19.48 -14.17
N ASP A 288 25.24 19.58 -13.58
CA ASP A 288 26.47 19.11 -14.22
C ASP A 288 26.37 17.63 -14.63
N THR A 289 25.67 16.83 -13.84
CA THR A 289 25.36 15.43 -14.14
C THR A 289 23.93 15.08 -13.76
N THR A 290 23.11 14.70 -14.74
CA THR A 290 21.77 14.15 -14.56
C THR A 290 21.77 12.68 -14.91
N ARG A 291 21.33 11.82 -13.98
CA ARG A 291 21.12 10.39 -14.18
C ARG A 291 19.71 9.98 -13.80
N VAL A 292 19.01 9.34 -14.72
CA VAL A 292 17.74 8.67 -14.44
C VAL A 292 17.88 7.20 -14.82
N ARG A 293 17.80 6.31 -13.84
CA ARG A 293 17.86 4.86 -14.05
C ARG A 293 16.47 4.27 -13.81
N GLY A 294 15.77 3.92 -14.87
CA GLY A 294 14.38 3.45 -14.83
C GLY A 294 13.61 4.00 -16.03
N ALA A 295 12.74 5.00 -15.84
CA ALA A 295 12.05 5.65 -16.96
C ALA A 295 11.81 7.13 -16.66
N LEU A 296 11.87 7.97 -17.70
CA LEU A 296 11.53 9.39 -17.63
C LEU A 296 10.42 9.71 -18.63
N VAL A 297 9.34 10.32 -18.16
CA VAL A 297 8.24 10.82 -18.99
C VAL A 297 8.05 12.31 -18.77
N THR A 298 7.94 13.08 -19.85
CA THR A 298 7.79 14.55 -19.79
C THR A 298 6.69 15.05 -20.72
N GLY A 299 6.11 16.19 -20.40
CA GLY A 299 5.14 16.89 -21.25
C GLY A 299 3.73 16.29 -21.20
N ILE A 300 3.43 15.48 -20.20
CA ILE A 300 2.15 14.76 -20.12
C ILE A 300 0.94 15.67 -19.84
N GLU A 301 1.16 16.91 -19.37
CA GLU A 301 0.11 17.95 -19.28
C GLU A 301 -0.59 18.21 -20.62
N GLN A 302 0.05 17.90 -21.75
CA GLN A 302 -0.59 17.98 -23.07
C GLN A 302 -1.88 17.13 -23.17
N GLN A 303 -2.12 16.18 -22.27
CA GLN A 303 -3.38 15.44 -22.17
C GLN A 303 -4.60 16.31 -21.85
N ILE A 304 -4.39 17.35 -21.04
CA ILE A 304 -5.46 18.11 -20.38
C ILE A 304 -5.45 19.59 -20.76
N MET A 305 -4.32 20.10 -21.27
CA MET A 305 -4.14 21.48 -21.66
C MET A 305 -3.28 21.61 -22.92
N SER A 306 -3.03 22.86 -23.34
CA SER A 306 -2.16 23.16 -24.48
C SER A 306 -0.78 22.52 -24.30
N PRO A 307 -0.13 22.07 -25.39
CA PRO A 307 1.18 21.42 -25.32
C PRO A 307 2.17 22.31 -24.56
N PRO A 308 2.89 21.77 -23.55
CA PRO A 308 3.91 22.53 -22.86
C PRO A 308 5.06 22.86 -23.82
N SER A 309 5.91 23.81 -23.45
CA SER A 309 7.06 24.16 -24.27
C SER A 309 7.94 22.94 -24.53
N THR A 310 8.61 22.93 -25.68
CA THR A 310 9.52 21.84 -26.04
C THR A 310 10.60 21.65 -24.97
N GLY A 311 10.87 20.39 -24.63
CA GLY A 311 11.93 20.04 -23.69
C GLY A 311 13.29 20.53 -24.19
N ARG A 312 14.17 20.89 -23.26
CA ARG A 312 15.50 21.39 -23.57
C ARG A 312 16.55 20.40 -23.13
N TRP A 313 17.44 20.04 -24.05
CA TRP A 313 18.69 19.41 -23.65
C TRP A 313 19.48 20.38 -22.79
N GLY A 314 20.20 19.86 -21.80
CA GLY A 314 20.99 20.67 -20.87
C GLY A 314 22.00 21.58 -21.55
N LYS A 315 22.50 22.58 -20.81
CA LYS A 315 23.52 23.52 -21.28
C LYS A 315 24.83 22.83 -21.71
N SER A 316 25.71 23.58 -22.37
CA SER A 316 27.05 23.08 -22.70
C SER A 316 27.80 22.59 -21.45
N GLY A 317 28.46 21.43 -21.55
CA GLY A 317 29.22 20.84 -20.46
C GLY A 317 28.42 19.95 -19.50
N THR A 318 27.09 19.84 -19.64
CA THR A 318 26.30 18.91 -18.81
C THR A 318 26.41 17.47 -19.31
N HIS A 319 26.30 16.51 -18.40
CA HIS A 319 26.14 15.09 -18.73
C HIS A 319 24.72 14.63 -18.39
N LEU A 320 23.95 14.19 -19.39
CA LEU A 320 22.64 13.57 -19.21
C LEU A 320 22.72 12.09 -19.54
N GLU A 321 22.25 11.25 -18.63
CA GLU A 321 22.13 9.80 -18.81
C GLU A 321 20.73 9.36 -18.40
N VAL A 322 19.94 8.88 -19.34
CA VAL A 322 18.66 8.22 -19.05
C VAL A 322 18.77 6.79 -19.52
N THR A 323 18.69 5.85 -18.58
CA THR A 323 18.90 4.44 -18.86
C THR A 323 17.72 3.61 -18.35
N TYR A 324 17.18 2.78 -19.22
CA TYR A 324 16.08 1.89 -18.90
C TYR A 324 16.49 0.81 -17.91
N ASN A 325 15.73 0.69 -16.83
CA ASN A 325 15.90 -0.37 -15.84
C ASN A 325 14.52 -0.82 -15.34
N SER A 326 14.06 -1.97 -15.85
CA SER A 326 12.72 -2.49 -15.56
C SER A 326 12.51 -2.82 -14.08
N CYS A 327 13.55 -3.27 -13.38
CA CYS A 327 13.46 -3.58 -11.95
C CYS A 327 13.32 -2.33 -11.09
N TYR A 328 13.97 -1.23 -11.47
CA TYR A 328 13.78 0.05 -10.78
C TYR A 328 12.39 0.64 -11.06
N VAL A 329 11.87 0.51 -12.28
CA VAL A 329 10.48 0.88 -12.57
C VAL A 329 9.51 0.04 -11.74
N GLN A 330 9.65 -1.30 -11.74
CA GLN A 330 8.80 -2.17 -10.93
C GLN A 330 8.84 -1.84 -9.43
N ASN A 331 10.02 -1.58 -8.87
CA ASN A 331 10.14 -1.19 -7.48
C ASN A 331 9.54 0.21 -7.21
N ALA A 332 9.58 1.14 -8.16
CA ALA A 332 8.96 2.46 -8.02
C ALA A 332 7.43 2.38 -7.97
N PHE A 333 6.82 1.42 -8.67
CA PHE A 333 5.38 1.18 -8.64
C PHE A 333 4.95 0.17 -7.56
N ALA A 334 5.90 -0.47 -6.89
CA ALA A 334 5.63 -1.39 -5.80
C ALA A 334 4.93 -0.71 -4.61
N SER A 335 5.23 0.57 -4.36
CA SER A 335 4.54 1.33 -3.32
C SER A 335 3.05 1.50 -3.58
N LEU A 336 2.63 1.37 -4.84
CA LEU A 336 1.24 1.42 -5.28
C LEU A 336 0.62 0.03 -5.41
N ALA A 337 1.37 -1.03 -5.08
CA ALA A 337 0.87 -2.39 -5.01
C ALA A 337 0.39 -2.71 -3.59
N GLY A 338 -0.71 -3.44 -3.49
CA GLY A 338 -1.29 -3.76 -2.19
C GLY A 338 -2.53 -4.64 -2.25
N LEU A 339 -3.02 -5.00 -1.07
CA LEU A 339 -4.28 -5.71 -0.90
C LEU A 339 -5.42 -4.71 -0.78
N THR A 340 -6.28 -4.66 -1.80
CA THR A 340 -7.49 -3.83 -1.76
C THR A 340 -8.68 -4.68 -1.31
N PRO A 341 -9.42 -4.29 -0.26
CA PRO A 341 -10.58 -5.04 0.19
C PRO A 341 -11.68 -5.01 -0.88
N VAL A 342 -12.31 -6.17 -1.11
CA VAL A 342 -13.49 -6.28 -1.98
C VAL A 342 -14.69 -5.71 -1.23
N PRO A 343 -15.40 -4.70 -1.78
CA PRO A 343 -16.62 -4.16 -1.18
C PRO A 343 -17.65 -5.26 -0.93
N GLY A 344 -18.22 -5.31 0.29
CA GLY A 344 -19.16 -6.37 0.69
C GLY A 344 -18.53 -7.76 0.92
N GLY A 345 -17.21 -7.88 0.83
CA GLY A 345 -16.45 -9.12 1.06
C GLY A 345 -16.04 -9.37 2.51
N TRP A 346 -16.55 -8.57 3.47
CA TRP A 346 -16.28 -8.74 4.89
C TRP A 346 -17.19 -9.78 5.51
N MET A 347 -16.64 -10.63 6.39
CA MET A 347 -17.41 -11.68 7.06
C MET A 347 -17.01 -11.82 8.53
N ASP A 348 -18.03 -11.91 9.38
CA ASP A 348 -17.89 -12.28 10.79
C ASP A 348 -18.07 -13.80 10.95
N ASN A 349 -17.35 -14.38 11.91
CA ASN A 349 -17.53 -15.75 12.36
C ASN A 349 -17.37 -16.80 11.24
N TRP A 350 -16.36 -16.60 10.38
CA TRP A 350 -16.03 -17.53 9.31
C TRP A 350 -15.64 -18.91 9.87
N ALA A 351 -16.17 -19.98 9.26
CA ALA A 351 -15.97 -21.34 9.73
C ALA A 351 -14.49 -21.73 9.71
N SER A 352 -13.95 -22.12 10.87
CA SER A 352 -12.70 -22.86 10.96
C SER A 352 -13.04 -24.35 11.09
N TYR A 353 -12.83 -25.12 10.02
CA TYR A 353 -12.82 -26.59 10.11
C TYR A 353 -11.45 -27.05 10.60
#